data_AF-A0A5N4A5S1-F1
#
_entry.id   AF-A0A5N4A5S1-F1
#
_cell.length_a   1.000
_cell.length_b   1.000
_cell.length_c   1.000
_cell.angle_alpha   90.00
_cell.angle_beta   90.00
_cell.angle_gamma   90.00
#
_symmetry.space_group_name_H-M   'P 1'
#
loop_
_entity.id
_entity.type
_entity.pdbx_description
1 polymer ?
#
loop_
_entity_poly.entity_id
_entity_poly.type
_entity_poly.pdbx_seq_one_letter_code
_entity_poly.pdbx_strand_id
1 'polypeptide(L)'
;MSVAEKLKSYENFIEEKLKNDLKELETALTKKSDDFKLWQELKNSLVHLKEAKDDELNVTFEMGLGVFIGARVEEREKVIVNIGCDCYLEMYYDEAIKYADIRMKYLTKEIEFFRQQAVNVKAHIKLVLLAMNELKE
;
A
#
# COMPACT_ATOMS: atom_id res chain seq x y z
N MET A 1 18.41 -38.36 -16.38
CA MET A 1 18.65 -37.42 -15.27
C MET A 1 18.72 -38.20 -13.98
N SER A 2 19.85 -38.09 -13.28
CA SER A 2 20.05 -38.61 -11.93
C SER A 2 19.09 -37.95 -10.94
N VAL A 3 18.71 -38.66 -9.87
CA VAL A 3 17.89 -38.12 -8.76
C VAL A 3 18.54 -36.86 -8.18
N ALA A 4 19.87 -36.80 -8.14
CA ALA A 4 20.63 -35.63 -7.68
C ALA A 4 20.48 -34.41 -8.60
N GLU A 5 20.38 -34.62 -9.92
CA GLU A 5 20.19 -33.53 -10.90
C GLU A 5 18.78 -32.91 -10.78
N LYS A 6 17.77 -33.74 -10.51
CA LYS A 6 16.40 -33.27 -10.26
C LYS A 6 16.29 -32.47 -8.96
N LEU A 7 16.89 -32.98 -7.88
CA LEU A 7 16.93 -32.27 -6.59
C LEU A 7 17.58 -30.90 -6.72
N LYS A 8 18.74 -30.82 -7.37
CA LYS A 8 19.44 -29.55 -7.61
C LYS A 8 18.62 -28.59 -8.48
N SER A 9 17.90 -29.10 -9.49
CA SER A 9 17.00 -28.28 -10.30
C SER A 9 15.83 -27.72 -9.49
N TYR A 10 15.27 -28.49 -8.55
CA TYR A 10 14.18 -28.02 -7.68
C TYR A 10 14.67 -27.02 -6.63
N GLU A 11 15.85 -27.22 -6.05
CA GLU A 11 16.49 -26.26 -5.15
C GLU A 11 16.69 -24.91 -5.85
N ASN A 12 17.27 -24.93 -7.06
CA ASN A 12 17.45 -23.72 -7.86
C ASN A 12 16.11 -23.05 -8.20
N PHE A 13 15.08 -23.82 -8.56
CA PHE A 13 13.77 -23.27 -8.87
C PHE A 13 13.09 -22.58 -7.67
N ILE A 14 13.23 -23.14 -6.46
CA ILE A 14 12.74 -22.51 -5.24
C ILE A 14 13.51 -21.22 -4.97
N GLU A 15 14.84 -21.26 -5.02
CA GLU A 15 15.69 -20.13 -4.63
C GLU A 15 15.65 -18.97 -5.63
N GLU A 16 15.82 -19.28 -6.91
CA GLU A 16 15.99 -18.28 -7.96
C GLU A 16 14.65 -17.71 -8.45
N LYS A 17 13.56 -18.46 -8.30
CA LYS A 17 12.25 -18.04 -8.82
C LYS A 17 11.21 -17.87 -7.72
N LEU A 18 10.79 -18.94 -7.05
CA LEU A 18 9.63 -18.85 -6.15
C LEU A 18 9.84 -17.90 -4.97
N LYS A 19 11.05 -17.87 -4.39
CA LYS A 19 11.37 -16.92 -3.31
C LYS A 19 11.42 -15.48 -3.79
N ASN A 20 11.94 -15.24 -5.00
CA ASN A 20 11.98 -13.90 -5.59
C ASN A 20 10.57 -13.41 -5.93
N ASP A 21 9.76 -14.24 -6.59
CA ASP A 21 8.35 -13.97 -6.88
C ASP A 21 7.59 -13.63 -5.59
N LEU A 22 7.80 -14.40 -4.52
CA LEU A 22 7.18 -14.15 -3.23
C LEU A 22 7.61 -12.79 -2.64
N LYS A 23 8.91 -12.48 -2.69
CA LYS A 23 9.45 -11.22 -2.17
C LYS A 23 8.88 -10.01 -2.90
N GLU A 24 8.75 -10.09 -4.22
CA GLU A 24 8.13 -9.04 -5.05
C GLU A 24 6.66 -8.83 -4.68
N LEU A 25 5.89 -9.92 -4.54
CA LEU A 25 4.49 -9.88 -4.12
C LEU A 25 4.33 -9.28 -2.72
N GLU A 26 5.18 -9.67 -1.76
CA GLU A 26 5.15 -9.11 -0.41
C GLU A 26 5.53 -7.62 -0.38
N THR A 27 6.50 -7.21 -1.20
CA THR A 27 6.89 -5.80 -1.33
C THR A 27 5.73 -4.97 -1.91
N ALA A 28 5.08 -5.47 -2.96
CA ALA A 28 3.91 -4.81 -3.55
C ALA A 28 2.75 -4.73 -2.55
N LEU A 29 2.49 -5.82 -1.81
CA LEU A 29 1.45 -5.87 -0.78
C LEU A 29 1.68 -4.84 0.33
N THR A 30 2.91 -4.74 0.85
CA THR A 30 3.28 -3.74 1.87
C THR A 30 3.04 -2.34 1.34
N LYS A 31 3.55 -2.02 0.15
CA LYS A 31 3.35 -0.69 -0.46
C LYS A 31 1.87 -0.32 -0.58
N LYS A 32 1.04 -1.22 -1.10
CA LYS A 32 -0.41 -0.99 -1.24
C LYS A 32 -1.11 -0.84 0.11
N SER A 33 -0.66 -1.58 1.12
CA SER A 33 -1.20 -1.49 2.48
C SER A 33 -0.84 -0.18 3.15
N ASP A 34 0.37 0.34 2.92
CA ASP A 34 0.78 1.64 3.43
C ASP A 34 0.07 2.79 2.70
N ASP A 35 -0.11 2.70 1.39
CA ASP A 35 -0.95 3.63 0.63
C ASP A 35 -2.39 3.66 1.18
N PHE A 36 -2.95 2.49 1.55
CA PHE A 36 -4.29 2.41 2.14
C PHE A 36 -4.35 3.14 3.50
N LYS A 37 -3.34 2.96 4.37
CA LYS A 37 -3.28 3.66 5.66
C LYS A 37 -3.20 5.17 5.48
N LEU A 38 -2.40 5.65 4.53
CA LEU A 38 -2.32 7.08 4.21
C LEU A 38 -3.68 7.65 3.79
N TRP A 39 -4.43 6.94 2.95
CA TRP A 39 -5.80 7.36 2.58
C TRP A 39 -6.76 7.34 3.77
N GLN A 40 -6.62 6.37 4.67
CA GLN A 40 -7.43 6.28 5.89
C GLN A 40 -7.14 7.45 6.85
N GLU A 41 -5.87 7.77 7.07
CA GLU A 41 -5.43 8.91 7.88
C GLU A 41 -5.93 10.22 7.27
N LEU A 42 -5.76 10.42 5.96
CA LEU A 42 -6.26 11.59 5.24
C LEU A 42 -7.77 11.74 5.43
N LYS A 43 -8.54 10.66 5.26
CA LYS A 43 -9.99 10.68 5.45
C LYS A 43 -10.36 11.14 6.87
N ASN A 44 -9.70 10.59 7.89
CA ASN A 44 -9.94 10.97 9.29
C ASN A 44 -9.63 12.45 9.52
N SER A 45 -8.48 12.93 9.02
CA SER A 45 -8.11 14.34 9.09
C SER A 45 -9.13 15.24 8.39
N LEU A 46 -9.65 14.86 7.22
CA LEU A 46 -10.68 15.62 6.50
C LEU A 46 -11.99 15.66 7.27
N VAL A 47 -12.40 14.56 7.91
CA VAL A 47 -13.60 14.53 8.77
C VAL A 47 -13.44 15.47 9.96
N HIS A 48 -12.30 15.40 10.66
CA HIS A 48 -12.02 16.31 11.78
C HIS A 48 -11.96 17.78 11.34
N LEU A 49 -11.30 18.05 10.21
CA LEU A 49 -11.26 19.37 9.60
C LEU A 49 -12.62 19.84 9.09
N LYS A 50 -13.57 18.96 8.83
CA LYS A 50 -14.95 19.33 8.49
C LYS A 50 -15.77 19.64 9.75
N GLU A 51 -15.60 18.86 10.81
CA GLU A 51 -16.38 18.95 12.06
C GLU A 51 -15.95 20.11 12.97
N ALA A 52 -14.71 20.58 12.86
CA ALA A 52 -14.26 21.78 13.56
C ALA A 52 -15.23 22.94 13.27
N LYS A 53 -15.63 23.72 14.29
CA LYS A 53 -16.57 24.84 14.12
C LYS A 53 -15.90 26.21 14.03
N ASP A 54 -14.58 26.28 14.15
CA ASP A 54 -13.85 27.53 14.02
C ASP A 54 -13.69 27.92 12.55
N ASP A 55 -14.13 29.12 12.20
CA ASP A 55 -13.99 29.66 10.85
C ASP A 55 -12.51 29.87 10.45
N GLU A 56 -11.59 29.88 11.43
CA GLU A 56 -10.18 30.13 11.23
C GLU A 56 -9.32 28.92 11.61
N LEU A 57 -8.50 28.43 10.68
CA LEU A 57 -7.53 27.37 10.95
C LEU A 57 -6.12 27.97 10.99
N ASN A 58 -5.50 27.98 12.17
CA ASN A 58 -4.10 28.35 12.34
C ASN A 58 -3.22 27.11 12.17
N VAL A 59 -2.31 27.14 11.21
CA VAL A 59 -1.41 26.03 10.87
C VAL A 59 0.03 26.50 10.98
N THR A 60 0.90 25.66 11.54
CA THR A 60 2.34 25.92 11.56
C THR A 60 3.04 24.87 10.71
N PHE A 61 3.85 25.32 9.75
CA PHE A 61 4.62 24.48 8.84
C PHE A 61 6.11 24.58 9.15
N GLU A 62 6.81 23.45 9.20
CA GLU A 62 8.28 23.44 9.24
C GLU A 62 8.83 23.56 7.82
N MET A 63 9.70 24.55 7.58
CA MET A 63 10.37 24.78 6.30
C MET A 63 11.80 24.19 6.26
N GLY A 64 12.19 23.48 7.32
CA GLY A 64 13.52 22.91 7.53
C GLY A 64 14.41 23.76 8.45
N LEU A 65 15.52 23.15 8.92
CA LEU A 65 16.49 23.76 9.83
C LEU A 65 15.88 24.37 11.12
N GLY A 66 14.76 23.82 11.60
CA GLY A 66 14.04 24.35 12.76
C GLY A 66 13.34 25.69 12.51
N VAL A 67 13.12 26.06 11.25
CA VAL A 67 12.34 27.24 10.86
C VAL A 67 10.87 26.87 10.69
N PHE A 68 10.00 27.60 11.39
CA PHE A 68 8.56 27.39 11.38
C PHE A 68 7.83 28.63 10.85
N ILE A 69 6.86 28.41 9.95
CA ILE A 69 5.96 29.45 9.43
C ILE A 69 4.56 29.21 9.97
N GLY A 70 3.99 30.21 10.62
CA GLY A 70 2.57 30.23 10.96
C GLY A 70 1.75 30.80 9.79
N ALA A 71 0.64 30.13 9.48
CA ALA A 71 -0.33 30.57 8.48
C ALA A 71 -1.74 30.49 9.08
N ARG A 72 -2.60 31.42 8.66
CA ARG A 72 -4.03 31.38 8.95
C ARG A 72 -4.77 31.08 7.65
N VAL A 73 -5.69 30.11 7.71
CA VAL A 73 -6.59 29.77 6.61
C VAL A 73 -7.96 30.34 6.94
N GLU A 74 -8.43 31.27 6.10
CA GLU A 74 -9.71 31.98 6.27
C GLU A 74 -10.87 31.25 5.57
N GLU A 75 -10.62 30.57 4.46
CA GLU A 75 -11.61 29.76 3.74
C GLU A 75 -11.20 28.29 3.76
N ARG A 76 -11.95 27.47 4.50
CA ARG A 76 -11.62 26.06 4.73
C ARG A 76 -12.54 25.07 4.01
N GLU A 77 -13.38 25.48 3.08
CA GLU A 77 -14.38 24.55 2.51
C GLU A 77 -13.79 23.50 1.54
N LYS A 78 -12.58 23.77 1.04
CA LYS A 78 -11.96 23.03 -0.07
C LYS A 78 -10.55 22.57 0.25
N VAL A 79 -10.15 21.50 -0.41
CA VAL A 79 -8.81 20.91 -0.37
C VAL A 79 -8.34 20.56 -1.76
N ILE A 80 -7.03 20.63 -1.97
CA ILE A 80 -6.41 20.18 -3.21
C ILE A 80 -6.00 18.71 -3.04
N VAL A 81 -6.58 17.84 -3.85
CA VAL A 81 -6.32 16.39 -3.80
C VAL A 81 -5.54 15.96 -5.03
N ASN A 82 -4.45 15.23 -4.82
CA ASN A 82 -3.72 14.58 -5.91
C ASN A 82 -4.54 13.38 -6.44
N ILE A 83 -4.95 13.45 -7.70
CA ILE A 83 -5.73 12.38 -8.36
C ILE A 83 -4.85 11.42 -9.19
N GLY A 84 -3.55 11.71 -9.30
CA GLY A 84 -2.54 10.95 -10.03
C GLY A 84 -2.07 11.65 -11.31
N CYS A 85 -1.02 11.13 -11.93
CA CYS A 85 -0.40 11.69 -13.15
C CYS A 85 -0.05 13.18 -13.02
N ASP A 86 0.46 13.61 -11.86
CA ASP A 86 0.73 15.01 -11.53
C ASP A 86 -0.47 15.95 -11.69
N CYS A 87 -1.68 15.39 -11.66
CA CYS A 87 -2.93 16.14 -11.68
C CYS A 87 -3.47 16.33 -10.26
N TYR A 88 -3.90 17.55 -9.98
CA TYR A 88 -4.45 17.98 -8.71
C TYR A 88 -5.82 18.60 -8.95
N LEU A 89 -6.79 18.25 -8.13
CA LEU A 89 -8.15 18.78 -8.23
C LEU A 89 -8.56 19.43 -6.92
N GLU A 90 -9.10 20.63 -7.00
CA GLU A 90 -9.76 21.30 -5.89
C GLU A 90 -11.12 20.63 -5.65
N MET A 91 -11.34 20.14 -4.42
CA MET A 91 -12.53 19.40 -4.02
C MET A 91 -13.08 19.97 -2.71
N TYR A 92 -14.40 19.96 -2.54
CA TYR A 92 -14.99 20.16 -1.22
C TYR A 92 -14.67 18.97 -0.30
N TYR A 93 -14.70 19.18 1.03
CA TYR A 93 -14.44 18.10 1.99
C TYR A 93 -15.29 16.84 1.73
N ASP A 94 -16.58 17.00 1.44
CA ASP A 94 -17.48 15.87 1.16
C ASP A 94 -17.10 15.10 -0.10
N GLU A 95 -16.60 15.79 -1.11
CA GLU A 95 -16.13 15.17 -2.35
C GLU A 95 -14.80 14.44 -2.12
N ALA A 96 -13.87 15.07 -1.41
CA ALA A 96 -12.58 14.48 -1.05
C ALA A 96 -12.75 13.23 -0.18
N ILE A 97 -13.67 13.24 0.79
CA ILE A 97 -13.99 12.06 1.64
C ILE A 97 -14.55 10.92 0.78
N LYS A 98 -15.49 11.22 -0.12
CA LYS A 98 -16.04 10.22 -1.06
C LYS A 98 -14.95 9.67 -2.00
N TYR A 99 -14.05 10.54 -2.47
CA TYR A 99 -12.93 10.14 -3.31
C TYR A 99 -11.97 9.21 -2.56
N ALA A 100 -11.62 9.54 -1.32
CA ALA A 100 -10.82 8.68 -0.45
C ALA A 100 -11.46 7.29 -0.29
N ASP A 101 -12.79 7.22 -0.08
CA ASP A 101 -13.51 5.94 -0.01
C ASP A 101 -13.41 5.11 -1.30
N ILE A 102 -13.49 5.75 -2.47
CA ILE A 102 -13.31 5.08 -3.76
C ILE A 102 -11.88 4.52 -3.87
N ARG A 103 -10.86 5.31 -3.50
CA ARG A 103 -9.45 4.90 -3.55
C ARG A 103 -9.15 3.76 -2.59
N MET A 104 -9.67 3.84 -1.36
CA MET A 104 -9.54 2.78 -0.36
C MET A 104 -10.18 1.48 -0.84
N LYS A 105 -11.40 1.52 -1.40
CA LYS A 105 -12.06 0.33 -1.97
C LYS A 105 -11.26 -0.31 -3.09
N TYR A 106 -10.63 0.49 -3.94
CA TYR A 106 -9.74 -0.01 -4.99
C TYR A 106 -8.50 -0.69 -4.41
N LEU A 107 -7.83 -0.03 -3.46
CA LEU A 107 -6.66 -0.58 -2.77
C LEU A 107 -6.98 -1.87 -2.01
N THR A 108 -8.15 -1.98 -1.36
CA THR A 108 -8.58 -3.22 -0.71
C THR A 108 -8.61 -4.39 -1.69
N LYS A 109 -9.17 -4.20 -2.89
CA LYS A 109 -9.21 -5.25 -3.92
C LYS A 109 -7.82 -5.65 -4.40
N GLU A 110 -6.93 -4.67 -4.61
CA GLU A 110 -5.54 -4.96 -4.98
C GLU A 110 -4.81 -5.72 -3.87
N ILE A 111 -4.96 -5.30 -2.62
CA ILE A 111 -4.36 -5.96 -1.44
C ILE A 111 -4.85 -7.41 -1.34
N GLU A 112 -6.15 -7.66 -1.50
CA GLU A 112 -6.71 -9.02 -1.50
C GLU A 112 -6.14 -9.87 -2.63
N PHE A 113 -6.04 -9.32 -3.85
CA PHE A 113 -5.44 -9.99 -5.00
C PHE A 113 -3.97 -10.38 -4.73
N PHE A 114 -3.13 -9.43 -4.32
CA PHE A 114 -1.71 -9.69 -4.04
C PHE A 114 -1.53 -10.67 -2.87
N ARG A 115 -2.38 -10.57 -1.84
CA ARG A 115 -2.38 -11.50 -0.71
C ARG A 115 -2.69 -12.93 -1.16
N GLN A 116 -3.69 -13.12 -2.02
CA GLN A 116 -4.03 -14.43 -2.55
C GLN A 116 -2.89 -15.02 -3.39
N GLN A 117 -2.24 -14.20 -4.22
CA GLN A 117 -1.08 -14.63 -5.01
C GLN A 117 0.10 -15.02 -4.11
N ALA A 118 0.39 -14.25 -3.07
CA ALA A 118 1.45 -14.59 -2.12
C ALA A 118 1.16 -15.92 -1.40
N VAL A 119 -0.10 -16.18 -1.03
CA VAL A 119 -0.52 -17.46 -0.44
C VAL A 119 -0.30 -18.62 -1.42
N ASN A 120 -0.67 -18.44 -2.70
CA ASN A 120 -0.48 -19.45 -3.74
C ASN A 120 1.01 -19.80 -3.92
N VAL A 121 1.88 -18.79 -4.02
CA VAL A 121 3.33 -19.00 -4.15
C VAL A 121 3.90 -19.71 -2.91
N LYS A 122 3.48 -19.32 -1.70
CA LYS A 122 3.87 -20.02 -0.45
C LYS A 122 3.43 -21.48 -0.45
N ALA A 123 2.23 -21.79 -0.96
CA ALA A 123 1.76 -23.16 -1.08
C ALA A 123 2.61 -23.96 -2.09
N HIS A 124 2.94 -23.37 -3.25
CA HIS A 124 3.81 -24.00 -4.23
C HIS A 124 5.21 -24.30 -3.67
N ILE A 125 5.82 -23.37 -2.94
CA ILE A 125 7.11 -23.60 -2.27
C ILE A 125 7.02 -24.81 -1.34
N LYS A 126 5.97 -24.89 -0.50
CA LYS A 126 5.76 -26.03 0.41
C LYS A 126 5.61 -27.35 -0.33
N LEU A 127 4.84 -27.37 -1.42
CA LEU A 127 4.63 -28.58 -2.22
C LEU A 127 5.92 -29.09 -2.86
N VAL A 128 6.75 -28.19 -3.41
CA VAL A 128 8.04 -28.58 -3.99
C VAL A 128 8.99 -29.11 -2.91
N LEU A 129 9.04 -28.47 -1.73
CA LEU A 129 9.84 -28.95 -0.61
C LEU A 129 9.43 -30.36 -0.13
N LEU A 130 8.12 -30.64 -0.07
CA LEU A 130 7.60 -31.97 0.26
C LEU A 130 8.01 -33.01 -0.79
N ALA A 131 7.80 -32.70 -2.07
CA ALA A 131 8.20 -33.59 -3.17
C ALA A 131 9.71 -33.87 -3.19
N MET A 132 10.53 -32.88 -2.85
CA MET A 132 11.98 -33.07 -2.70
C MET A 132 12.32 -33.98 -1.52
N ASN A 133 11.56 -33.93 -0.43
CA ASN A 133 11.79 -34.80 0.72
C ASN A 133 11.45 -36.27 0.39
N GLU A 134 10.35 -36.50 -0.32
CA GLU A 134 9.96 -37.85 -0.80
C GLU A 134 10.97 -38.42 -1.80
N LEU A 135 11.64 -37.58 -2.61
CA LEU A 135 12.68 -38.02 -3.55
C LEU A 135 14.02 -38.34 -2.89
N LYS A 136 14.21 -37.98 -1.62
CA LYS A 136 15.42 -38.29 -0.83
C LYS A 136 15.27 -39.60 -0.05
N GLU A 137 14.05 -40.06 0.17
CA GLU A 137 13.71 -41.39 0.71
C GLU A 137 13.80 -42.47 -0.39
#